data_AF-A0A4Q7Q5I9-F1
#
_entry.id   AF-A0A4Q7Q5I9-F1
#
_cell.length_a   1.000
_cell.length_b   1.000
_cell.length_c   1.000
_cell.angle_alpha   90.00
_cell.angle_beta   90.00
_cell.angle_gamma   90.00
#
_symmetry.space_group_name_H-M   'P 1'
#
loop_
_entity.id
_entity.type
_entity.pdbx_description
1 polymer ?
#
loop_
_entity_poly.entity_id
_entity_poly.type
_entity_poly.pdbx_seq_one_letter_code
_entity_poly.pdbx_strand_id
1 'polypeptide(L)' 'MHRDVLIEQIEHSRQQMNELSKHLPLIAEEVVELSQEIDQLLNQYQRINEKEQLLP' A
#
# COMPACT_ATOMS: atom_id res chain seq x y z
N MET A 1 -13.24 7.97 7.18
CA MET A 1 -13.20 6.69 7.93
C MET A 1 -12.56 5.56 7.13
N HIS A 2 -13.05 5.13 5.96
CA HIS A 2 -12.41 4.03 5.21
C HIS A 2 -11.10 4.43 4.51
N ARG A 3 -10.98 5.70 4.09
CA ARG A 3 -9.79 6.22 3.43
C ARG A 3 -8.59 6.35 4.37
N ASP A 4 -8.82 6.84 5.58
CA ASP A 4 -7.77 7.09 6.57
C ASP A 4 -7.10 5.78 7.01
N VAL A 5 -7.89 4.72 7.19
CA VAL A 5 -7.42 3.37 7.51
C VAL A 5 -6.59 2.76 6.38
N LEU A 6 -6.92 3.05 5.11
CA LEU A 6 -6.12 2.61 3.97
C LEU A 6 -4.80 3.36 3.89
N ILE A 7 -4.79 4.68 4.14
CA ILE A 7 -3.55 5.47 4.17
C ILE A 7 -2.63 4.95 5.28
N GLU A 8 -3.17 4.66 6.46
CA GLU A 8 -2.39 4.12 7.58
C GLU A 8 -1.77 2.76 7.23
N GLN A 9 -2.53 1.87 6.59
CA GLN A 9 -2.02 0.58 6.12
C GLN A 9 -0.94 0.75 5.03
N ILE A 10 -1.14 1.65 4.08
CA ILE A 10 -0.15 1.94 3.04
C ILE A 10 1.17 2.40 3.67
N GLU A 11 1.11 3.34 4.63
CA GLU A 11 2.34 3.83 5.25
C GLU A 11 3.00 2.81 6.18
N HIS A 12 2.21 1.99 6.88
CA HIS A 12 2.75 0.88 7.64
C HIS A 12 3.50 -0.11 6.74
N SER A 13 2.87 -0.57 5.65
CA SER A 13 3.50 -1.50 4.70
C SER A 13 4.73 -0.88 4.02
N ARG A 14 4.70 0.43 3.70
CA ARG A 14 5.88 1.13 3.15
C ARG A 14 7.02 1.21 4.16
N GLN A 15 6.72 1.45 5.44
CA GLN A 15 7.74 1.48 6.48
C GLN A 15 8.37 0.09 6.67
N GLN A 16 7.57 -0.97 6.67
CA GLN A 16 8.04 -2.36 6.72
C GLN A 16 8.91 -2.71 5.50
N MET A 17 8.48 -2.35 4.30
CA MET A 17 9.25 -2.59 3.07
C MET A 17 10.59 -1.85 3.10
N ASN A 18 10.61 -0.61 3.59
CA ASN A 18 11.85 0.16 3.75
C ASN A 18 12.80 -0.46 4.78
N GLU A 19 12.30 -0.95 5.91
CA GLU A 19 13.13 -1.65 6.90
C GLU A 19 13.68 -2.96 6.33
N LEU A 20 12.85 -3.75 5.66
CA LEU A 20 13.29 -5.01 5.06
C LEU A 20 14.29 -4.77 3.92
N SER A 21 14.11 -3.74 3.11
CA SER A 21 15.03 -3.39 2.01
C SER A 21 16.42 -2.93 2.50
N LYS A 22 16.57 -2.56 3.78
CA LYS A 22 17.90 -2.30 4.39
C LYS A 22 18.68 -3.58 4.67
N HIS A 23 17.97 -4.69 4.86
CA HIS A 23 18.55 -5.96 5.31
C HIS A 23 18.45 -7.07 4.28
N LEU A 24 17.52 -6.96 3.33
CA LEU A 24 17.21 -7.94 2.30
C LEU A 24 17.31 -7.30 0.91
N PRO A 25 17.73 -8.08 -0.10
CA PRO A 25 17.65 -7.65 -1.50
C PRO A 25 16.20 -7.33 -1.88
N LEU A 26 16.00 -6.36 -2.79
CA LEU A 26 14.67 -6.00 -3.31
C LEU A 26 13.94 -7.14 -4.04
N ILE A 27 14.68 -8.20 -4.40
CA ILE A 27 14.16 -9.41 -5.03
C ILE A 27 13.79 -10.51 -4.02
N ALA A 28 14.00 -10.26 -2.72
CA ALA A 28 13.59 -11.18 -1.69
C ALA A 28 12.07 -11.31 -1.73
N GLU A 29 11.58 -12.55 -1.62
CA GLU A 29 10.16 -12.88 -1.68
C GLU A 29 9.33 -12.00 -0.74
N GLU A 30 9.78 -11.80 0.50
CA GLU A 30 9.13 -10.94 1.48
C GLU A 30 9.00 -9.47 1.03
N VAL A 31 10.01 -8.94 0.34
CA VAL A 31 9.99 -7.55 -0.16
C VAL A 31 9.05 -7.45 -1.38
N VAL A 32 9.03 -8.48 -2.22
CA VAL A 32 8.13 -8.57 -3.38
C VAL A 32 6.68 -8.69 -2.92
N GLU A 33 6.38 -9.53 -1.93
CA GLU A 33 5.05 -9.65 -1.35
C GLU A 33 4.56 -8.33 -0.77
N LEU A 34 5.40 -7.64 0.01
CA LEU A 34 5.09 -6.31 0.54
C LEU A 34 4.83 -5.27 -0.56
N SER A 35 5.61 -5.29 -1.64
CA SER A 35 5.37 -4.40 -2.78
C SER A 35 4.00 -4.64 -3.43
N GLN A 36 3.61 -5.90 -3.59
CA GLN A 36 2.31 -6.28 -4.15
C GLN A 36 1.16 -5.88 -3.23
N GLU A 37 1.34 -6.02 -1.91
CA GLU A 37 0.36 -5.58 -0.91
C GLU A 37 0.16 -4.06 -0.97
N ILE A 38 1.25 -3.28 -1.04
CA ILE A 38 1.19 -1.81 -1.19
C ILE A 38 0.44 -1.43 -2.47
N ASP A 39 0.73 -2.08 -3.60
CA ASP A 39 0.03 -1.85 -4.86
C ASP A 39 -1.47 -2.17 -4.75
N GLN A 40 -1.85 -3.25 -4.06
CA GLN A 40 -3.25 -3.59 -3.82
C GLN A 40 -3.96 -2.55 -2.95
N LEU A 41 -3.31 -2.06 -1.91
CA LEU A 41 -3.86 -1.02 -1.04
C LEU A 41 -4.03 0.32 -1.77
N LEU A 42 -3.05 0.70 -2.59
CA LEU A 42 -3.11 1.89 -3.45
C LEU A 42 -4.27 1.79 -4.46
N ASN A 43 -4.43 0.63 -5.10
CA ASN A 43 -5.55 0.40 -6.01
C ASN A 43 -6.92 0.47 -5.31
N GLN A 44 -7.03 -0.05 -4.09
CA GLN A 44 -8.26 0.06 -3.29
C GLN A 44 -8.57 1.50 -2.92
N TYR A 45 -7.55 2.24 -2.49
CA TYR A 45 -7.65 3.65 -2.18
C TYR A 45 -8.07 4.47 -3.41
N GLN A 46 -7.47 4.24 -4.57
CA GLN A 46 -7.83 4.91 -5.80
C GLN A 46 -9.27 4.63 -6.21
N ARG A 47 -9.74 3.38 -6.13
CA ARG A 47 -11.14 3.02 -6.43
C ARG A 47 -12.15 3.72 -5.52
N ILE A 48 -11.83 3.91 -4.24
CA ILE A 48 -12.69 4.66 -3.32
C ILE A 48 -12.75 6.13 -3.73
N ASN A 49 -11.59 6.71 -4.03
CA ASN A 49 -11.48 8.11 -4.43
C ASN A 49 -12.18 8.39 -5.78
N GLU A 50 -12.08 7.47 -6.74
CA GLU A 50 -12.79 7.54 -8.02
C GLU A 50 -14.31 7.41 -7.86
N LYS A 51 -14.78 6.54 -6.95
CA LYS A 51 -16.22 6.42 -6.62
C LYS A 51 -16.78 7.69 -5.98
N GLU A 52 -16.00 8.39 -5.15
CA GLU A 52 -16.42 9.66 -4.54
C GLU A 52 -16.44 10.81 -5.56
N GLN A 53 -15.59 10.77 -6.60
CA GLN A 53 -15.60 11.78 -7.68
C GLN A 53 -16.70 11.58 -8.74
N LEU A 54 -17.35 10.42 -8.77
CA LEU A 54 -18.44 10.09 -9.70
C LEU A 54 -19.84 10.29 -9.12
N LEU A 55 -19.96 10.79 -7.89
CA LEU A 55 -21.23 11.18 -7.29
C LEU A 55 -21.52 12.67 -7.63
N PRO A 56 -22.59 12.99 -8.39
CA PRO A 56 -23.00 14.37 -8.69
C PRO A 56 -23.50 15.13 -7.46
#